data_AF-A0A4D4LHN1-F1
#
_entry.id   AF-A0A4D4LHN1-F1
#
_cell.length_a   1.000
_cell.length_b   1.000
_cell.length_c   1.000
_cell.angle_alpha   90.00
_cell.angle_beta   90.00
_cell.angle_gamma   90.00
#
_symmetry.space_group_name_H-M   'P 1'
#
loop_
_entity.id
_entity.type
_entity.pdbx_description
1 polymer ?
#
loop_
_entity_poly.entity_id
_entity_poly.type
_entity_poly.pdbx_seq_one_letter_code
_entity_poly.pdbx_strand_id
1 'polypeptide(L)'
;MHDERERVANLLGATALAITDDLLSAPAAASRLSMSAAAALIVLRADPGVSVTELGRRVGLTQSAAVRMVDGLERDALVERRRGIGNWTGVHPTAKGRRTAGQLLTSRTSRLTGVLDGLGEAEVRDLGALLATLLDGLYQGSGSADRMCRLCDRTACTPDGVECPVGAADRAVARAAAEDGAAARAVAEDGAAARAAAEDGARTDHG
;
A
#
# COMPACT_ATOMS: atom_id res chain seq x y z
N MET A 1 -28.45 2.97 -27.57
CA MET A 1 -27.30 3.88 -27.46
C MET A 1 -26.55 3.45 -26.23
N HIS A 2 -25.28 3.08 -26.35
CA HIS A 2 -24.47 2.82 -25.15
C HIS A 2 -24.27 4.16 -24.42
N ASP A 3 -24.46 4.15 -23.11
CA ASP A 3 -24.16 5.32 -22.28
C ASP A 3 -22.65 5.63 -22.43
N GLU A 4 -22.30 6.91 -22.59
CA GLU A 4 -20.90 7.32 -22.71
C GLU A 4 -20.09 6.83 -21.50
N ARG A 5 -20.72 6.73 -20.33
CA ARG A 5 -20.13 6.13 -19.12
C ARG A 5 -19.80 4.65 -19.30
N GLU A 6 -20.68 3.86 -19.90
CA GLU A 6 -20.43 2.43 -20.17
C GLU A 6 -19.27 2.25 -21.15
N ARG A 7 -19.22 3.10 -22.18
CA ARG A 7 -18.13 3.10 -23.15
C ARG A 7 -16.78 3.39 -22.48
N VAL A 8 -16.71 4.44 -21.66
CA VAL A 8 -15.50 4.81 -20.91
C VAL A 8 -15.10 3.72 -19.91
N ALA A 9 -16.05 3.12 -19.20
CA ALA A 9 -15.77 2.02 -18.28
C ALA A 9 -15.16 0.80 -19.00
N ASN A 10 -15.69 0.46 -20.17
CA ASN A 10 -15.15 -0.63 -20.99
C ASN A 10 -13.73 -0.31 -21.49
N LEU A 11 -13.45 0.93 -21.92
CA LEU A 11 -12.11 1.36 -22.29
C LEU A 11 -11.13 1.28 -21.11
N LEU A 12 -11.52 1.78 -19.94
CA LEU A 12 -10.69 1.70 -18.73
C LEU A 12 -10.33 0.25 -18.39
N GLY A 13 -11.30 -0.66 -18.45
CA GLY A 13 -11.08 -2.09 -18.22
C GLY A 13 -10.14 -2.72 -19.25
N ALA A 14 -10.35 -2.44 -20.54
CA ALA A 14 -9.50 -2.93 -21.63
C ALA A 14 -8.05 -2.42 -21.52
N THR A 15 -7.87 -1.12 -21.22
CA THR A 15 -6.55 -0.52 -21.00
C THR A 15 -5.87 -1.12 -19.78
N ALA A 16 -6.58 -1.30 -18.66
CA ALA A 16 -6.01 -1.91 -17.46
C ALA A 16 -5.54 -3.36 -17.70
N LEU A 17 -6.32 -4.14 -18.45
CA LEU A 17 -5.96 -5.50 -18.84
C LEU A 17 -4.72 -5.50 -19.74
N ALA A 18 -4.72 -4.70 -20.80
CA ALA A 18 -3.60 -4.63 -21.75
C ALA A 18 -2.29 -4.18 -21.07
N ILE A 19 -2.34 -3.20 -20.16
CA ILE A 19 -1.18 -2.79 -19.36
C ILE A 19 -0.71 -3.93 -18.45
N THR A 20 -1.63 -4.65 -17.81
CA THR A 20 -1.27 -5.77 -16.93
C THR A 20 -0.61 -6.89 -17.72
N ASP A 21 -1.15 -7.23 -18.88
CA ASP A 21 -0.57 -8.24 -19.77
C ASP A 21 0.80 -7.82 -20.31
N ASP A 22 1.00 -6.55 -20.68
CA ASP A 22 2.33 -6.07 -21.08
C ASP A 22 3.36 -6.21 -19.94
N LEU A 23 2.98 -5.83 -18.72
CA LEU A 23 3.83 -5.94 -17.55
C LEU A 23 4.15 -7.40 -17.17
N LEU A 24 3.24 -8.34 -17.42
CA LEU A 24 3.42 -9.77 -17.16
C LEU A 24 4.12 -10.52 -18.29
N SER A 25 3.96 -10.07 -19.55
CA SER A 25 4.52 -10.71 -20.75
C SER A 25 6.03 -10.50 -20.90
N ALA A 26 6.58 -9.52 -20.17
CA ALA A 26 8.00 -9.25 -20.16
C ALA A 26 8.79 -10.50 -19.77
N PRO A 27 9.65 -11.05 -20.65
CA PRO A 27 10.67 -12.00 -20.23
C PRO A 27 11.69 -11.17 -19.47
N ALA A 28 11.42 -10.91 -18.19
CA ALA A 28 12.42 -10.35 -17.32
C ALA A 28 13.53 -11.38 -17.23
N ALA A 29 14.60 -11.19 -18.02
CA ALA A 29 15.86 -11.89 -17.89
C ALA A 29 16.44 -11.83 -16.45
N ALA A 30 15.79 -11.07 -15.56
CA ALA A 30 16.09 -10.89 -14.15
C ALA A 30 15.02 -11.39 -13.14
N SER A 31 13.87 -11.99 -13.50
CA SER A 31 12.92 -12.45 -12.47
C SER A 31 12.24 -13.78 -12.74
N ARG A 32 12.81 -14.86 -12.19
CA ARG A 32 12.06 -16.05 -11.75
C ARG A 32 11.14 -15.77 -10.55
N LEU A 33 10.91 -14.49 -10.23
CA LEU A 33 10.17 -14.06 -9.05
C LEU A 33 8.69 -14.04 -9.36
N SER A 34 7.89 -14.53 -8.42
CA SER A 34 6.45 -14.29 -8.44
C SER A 34 6.16 -12.80 -8.22
N MET A 35 4.95 -12.37 -8.60
CA MET A 35 4.48 -10.99 -8.36
C MET A 35 4.57 -10.59 -6.89
N SER A 36 4.25 -11.51 -5.95
CA SER A 36 4.37 -11.25 -4.51
C SER A 36 5.82 -11.09 -4.06
N ALA A 37 6.75 -11.86 -4.63
CA ALA A 37 8.18 -11.73 -4.33
C ALA A 37 8.76 -10.41 -4.88
N ALA A 38 8.36 -10.00 -6.09
CA ALA A 38 8.70 -8.70 -6.65
C ALA A 38 8.16 -7.54 -5.79
N ALA A 39 6.88 -7.60 -5.39
CA ALA A 39 6.26 -6.63 -4.50
C ALA A 39 6.97 -6.56 -3.14
N ALA A 40 7.32 -7.71 -2.56
CA ALA A 40 8.04 -7.77 -1.29
C ALA A 40 9.41 -7.08 -1.37
N LEU A 41 10.16 -7.26 -2.46
CA LEU A 41 11.43 -6.57 -2.65
C LEU A 41 11.28 -5.05 -2.80
N ILE A 42 10.22 -4.59 -3.48
CA ILE A 42 9.90 -3.17 -3.61
C ILE A 42 9.55 -2.57 -2.24
N VAL A 43 8.71 -3.27 -1.45
CA VAL A 43 8.38 -2.87 -0.07
C VAL A 43 9.65 -2.79 0.78
N LEU A 44 10.49 -3.83 0.75
CA LEU A 44 11.73 -3.90 1.53
C LEU A 44 12.79 -2.86 1.09
N ARG A 45 12.75 -2.40 -0.16
CA ARG A 45 13.59 -1.30 -0.63
C ARG A 45 13.19 0.01 0.05
N ALA A 46 11.91 0.23 0.29
CA ALA A 46 11.38 1.43 0.95
C ALA A 46 11.42 1.33 2.48
N ASP A 47 11.14 0.16 3.04
CA ASP A 47 10.99 -0.09 4.47
C ASP A 47 11.72 -1.39 4.89
N PRO A 48 13.05 -1.35 4.99
CA PRO A 48 13.85 -2.51 5.38
C PRO A 48 13.70 -2.81 6.89
N GLY A 49 13.56 -4.08 7.25
CA GLY A 49 13.51 -4.54 8.63
C GLY A 49 12.12 -4.88 9.16
N VAL A 50 11.08 -4.76 8.32
CA VAL A 50 9.73 -5.25 8.64
C VAL A 50 9.73 -6.76 8.90
N SER A 51 8.81 -7.22 9.75
CA SER A 51 8.66 -8.65 10.01
C SER A 51 8.09 -9.38 8.81
N VAL A 52 8.25 -10.72 8.79
CA VAL A 52 7.63 -11.58 7.75
C VAL A 52 6.11 -11.41 7.73
N THR A 53 5.49 -11.31 8.91
CA THR A 53 4.03 -11.12 9.05
C THR A 53 3.57 -9.81 8.42
N GLU A 54 4.26 -8.71 8.74
CA GLU A 54 3.91 -7.39 8.20
C GLU A 54 4.15 -7.34 6.69
N LEU A 55 5.28 -7.87 6.23
CA LEU A 55 5.58 -7.97 4.80
C LEU A 55 4.49 -8.75 4.06
N GLY A 56 4.07 -9.89 4.61
CA GLY A 56 2.97 -10.70 4.10
C GLY A 56 1.65 -9.92 3.99
N ARG A 57 1.29 -9.17 5.05
CA ARG A 57 0.08 -8.33 5.07
C ARG A 57 0.08 -7.31 3.93
N ARG A 58 1.21 -6.63 3.72
CA ARG A 58 1.39 -5.59 2.68
C ARG A 58 1.27 -6.14 1.26
N VAL A 59 1.79 -7.35 1.02
CA VAL A 59 1.70 -8.00 -0.31
C VAL A 59 0.46 -8.87 -0.50
N GLY A 60 -0.44 -8.93 0.50
CA GLY A 60 -1.70 -9.67 0.41
C GLY A 60 -1.56 -11.19 0.56
N LEU A 61 -0.58 -11.67 1.32
CA LEU A 61 -0.34 -13.09 1.57
C LEU A 61 -0.80 -13.51 2.97
N THR A 62 -1.17 -14.79 3.09
CA THR A 62 -1.32 -15.46 4.38
C THR A 62 0.04 -15.64 5.04
N GLN A 63 0.06 -15.88 6.36
CA GLN A 63 1.32 -16.05 7.10
C GLN A 63 2.18 -17.18 6.53
N SER A 64 1.59 -18.34 6.24
CA SER A 64 2.34 -19.48 5.70
C SER A 64 2.86 -19.21 4.28
N ALA A 65 2.11 -18.47 3.46
CA ALA A 65 2.58 -18.03 2.14
C ALA A 65 3.70 -16.98 2.23
N ALA A 66 3.61 -16.05 3.19
CA ALA A 66 4.63 -15.04 3.44
C ALA A 66 5.96 -15.67 3.88
N VAL A 67 5.92 -16.66 4.77
CA VAL A 67 7.12 -17.42 5.18
C VAL A 67 7.76 -18.09 3.97
N ARG A 68 7.02 -18.85 3.17
CA ARG A 68 7.54 -19.52 1.96
C ARG A 68 8.13 -18.53 0.94
N MET A 69 7.48 -17.39 0.77
CA MET A 69 7.98 -16.32 -0.10
C MET A 69 9.31 -15.77 0.40
N VAL A 70 9.42 -15.44 1.69
CA VAL A 70 10.69 -14.94 2.26
C VAL A 70 11.77 -16.00 2.20
N ASP A 71 11.46 -17.27 2.48
CA ASP A 71 12.42 -18.37 2.36
C ASP A 71 12.92 -18.52 0.92
N GLY A 72 12.06 -18.31 -0.09
CA GLY A 72 12.46 -18.26 -1.49
C GLY A 72 13.41 -17.10 -1.79
N LEU A 73 13.08 -15.90 -1.31
CA LEU A 73 13.92 -14.72 -1.48
C LEU A 73 15.29 -14.86 -0.78
N GLU A 74 15.35 -15.50 0.39
CA GLU A 74 16.60 -15.80 1.08
C GLU A 74 17.44 -16.84 0.34
N ARG A 75 16.82 -17.91 -0.16
CA ARG A 75 17.49 -18.92 -1.01
C ARG A 75 18.11 -18.29 -2.26
N ASP A 76 17.46 -17.28 -2.82
CA ASP A 76 17.95 -16.53 -3.98
C ASP A 76 18.97 -15.42 -3.60
N ALA A 77 19.34 -15.31 -2.31
CA ALA A 77 20.21 -14.29 -1.74
C ALA A 77 19.73 -12.85 -1.99
N LEU A 78 18.42 -12.64 -2.11
CA LEU A 78 17.80 -11.34 -2.33
C LEU A 78 17.45 -10.64 -1.02
N VAL A 79 17.15 -11.39 0.03
CA VAL A 79 16.90 -10.86 1.36
C VAL A 79 17.67 -11.66 2.41
N GLU A 80 17.72 -11.14 3.62
CA GLU A 80 18.25 -11.81 4.80
C GLU A 80 17.43 -11.41 6.04
N ARG A 81 17.21 -12.36 6.95
CA ARG A 81 16.62 -12.12 8.27
C ARG A 81 17.70 -11.70 9.25
N ARG A 82 17.48 -10.57 9.91
CA ARG A 82 18.35 -10.05 10.97
C ARG A 82 17.60 -10.00 12.29
N ARG A 83 18.21 -10.53 13.34
CA ARG A 83 17.71 -10.37 14.71
C ARG A 83 17.89 -8.91 15.14
N GLY A 84 16.81 -8.31 15.61
CA GLY A 84 16.80 -6.98 16.20
C GLY A 84 16.89 -7.04 17.73
N ILE A 85 16.40 -6.00 18.39
CA ILE A 85 16.32 -5.94 19.86
C ILE A 85 15.23 -6.91 20.33
N GLY A 86 15.55 -7.74 21.34
CA GLY A 86 14.65 -8.76 21.87
C GLY A 86 14.44 -9.93 20.90
N ASN A 87 13.20 -10.41 20.80
CA ASN A 87 12.83 -11.53 19.91
C ASN A 87 12.39 -11.08 18.50
N TRP A 88 12.59 -9.81 18.14
CA TRP A 88 12.22 -9.30 16.83
C TRP A 88 13.17 -9.81 15.74
N THR A 89 12.61 -10.27 14.62
CA THR A 89 13.38 -10.64 13.42
C THR A 89 12.84 -9.87 12.22
N GLY A 90 13.65 -8.96 11.70
CA GLY A 90 13.33 -8.14 10.54
C GLY A 90 13.89 -8.76 9.26
N VAL A 91 13.19 -8.56 8.15
CA VAL A 91 13.66 -8.94 6.81
C VAL A 91 14.33 -7.74 6.17
N HIS A 92 15.54 -7.90 5.64
CA HIS A 92 16.30 -6.84 5.00
C HIS A 92 16.68 -7.24 3.57
N PRO A 93 16.61 -6.33 2.58
CA PRO A 93 17.12 -6.64 1.27
C PRO A 93 18.66 -6.70 1.31
N THR A 94 19.24 -7.68 0.63
CA THR A 94 20.68 -7.70 0.38
C THR A 94 21.05 -6.62 -0.65
N ALA A 95 22.35 -6.44 -0.95
CA ALA A 95 22.77 -5.59 -2.06
C ALA A 95 22.22 -6.10 -3.40
N LYS A 96 22.12 -7.43 -3.58
CA LYS A 96 21.48 -8.05 -4.74
C LYS A 96 19.99 -7.72 -4.78
N GLY A 97 19.28 -7.90 -3.66
CA GLY A 97 17.85 -7.58 -3.56
C GLY A 97 17.54 -6.12 -3.89
N ARG A 98 18.34 -5.17 -3.39
CA ARG A 98 18.18 -3.74 -3.72
C ARG A 98 18.33 -3.46 -5.22
N ARG A 99 19.34 -4.06 -5.87
CA ARG A 99 19.54 -3.93 -7.33
C ARG A 99 18.38 -4.53 -8.11
N THR A 100 17.91 -5.72 -7.71
CA THR A 100 16.76 -6.38 -8.33
C THR A 100 15.49 -5.54 -8.18
N ALA A 101 15.22 -4.99 -7.00
CA ALA A 101 14.09 -4.08 -6.78
C ALA A 101 14.18 -2.83 -7.67
N GLY A 102 15.38 -2.24 -7.83
CA GLY A 102 15.61 -1.13 -8.75
C GLY A 102 15.31 -1.49 -10.20
N GLN A 103 15.80 -2.64 -10.68
CA GLN A 103 15.54 -3.13 -12.04
C GLN A 103 14.04 -3.37 -12.29
N LEU A 104 13.33 -3.93 -11.31
CA LEU A 104 11.88 -4.13 -11.39
C LEU A 104 11.14 -2.80 -11.56
N LEU A 105 11.50 -1.78 -10.76
CA LEU A 105 10.89 -0.45 -10.84
C LEU A 105 11.24 0.26 -12.14
N THR A 106 12.51 0.26 -12.57
CA THR A 106 12.92 0.87 -13.85
C THR A 106 12.21 0.22 -15.04
N SER A 107 12.15 -1.11 -15.08
CA SER A 107 11.44 -1.85 -16.14
C SER A 107 9.95 -1.49 -16.16
N ARG A 108 9.33 -1.42 -14.97
CA ARG A 108 7.93 -1.05 -14.84
C ARG A 108 7.67 0.38 -15.32
N THR A 109 8.48 1.33 -14.87
CA THR A 109 8.35 2.74 -15.23
C THR A 109 8.53 2.93 -16.73
N SER A 110 9.56 2.34 -17.34
CA SER A 110 9.82 2.46 -18.78
C SER A 110 8.66 1.96 -19.65
N ARG A 111 8.01 0.87 -19.26
CA ARG A 111 6.84 0.34 -19.99
C ARG A 111 5.64 1.24 -19.84
N LEU A 112 5.35 1.68 -18.61
CA LEU A 112 4.23 2.58 -18.35
C LEU A 112 4.40 3.94 -19.02
N THR A 113 5.62 4.49 -19.07
CA THR A 113 5.87 5.74 -19.80
C THR A 113 5.65 5.52 -21.29
N GLY A 114 6.05 4.38 -21.85
CA GLY A 114 5.80 4.04 -23.26
C GLY A 114 4.32 4.00 -23.64
N VAL A 115 3.43 3.62 -22.71
CA VAL A 115 1.97 3.68 -22.92
C VAL A 115 1.46 5.11 -23.08
N LEU A 116 2.20 6.09 -22.54
CA LEU A 116 1.84 7.52 -22.57
C LEU A 116 2.48 8.26 -23.76
N ASP A 117 3.37 7.64 -24.54
CA ASP A 117 4.13 8.31 -25.62
C ASP A 117 3.25 8.93 -26.71
N GLY A 118 1.99 8.46 -26.86
CA GLY A 118 1.02 9.00 -27.80
C GLY A 118 0.25 10.23 -27.31
N LEU A 119 0.45 10.66 -26.06
CA LEU A 119 -0.28 11.76 -25.43
C LEU A 119 0.57 13.03 -25.39
N GLY A 120 -0.06 14.17 -25.65
CA GLY A 120 0.55 15.49 -25.42
C GLY A 120 0.64 15.83 -23.93
N GLU A 121 1.45 16.84 -23.59
CA GLU A 121 1.68 17.23 -22.19
C GLU A 121 0.40 17.62 -21.43
N ALA A 122 -0.55 18.25 -22.11
CA ALA A 122 -1.85 18.60 -21.51
C ALA A 122 -2.67 17.34 -21.21
N GLU A 123 -2.72 16.39 -22.14
CA GLU A 123 -3.44 15.12 -21.96
C GLU A 123 -2.82 14.27 -20.86
N VAL A 124 -1.49 14.24 -20.74
CA VAL A 124 -0.79 13.56 -19.64
C VAL A 124 -1.15 14.20 -18.29
N ARG A 125 -1.21 15.53 -18.20
CA ARG A 125 -1.65 16.23 -16.99
C ARG A 125 -3.09 15.88 -16.63
N ASP A 126 -4.00 15.96 -17.59
CA ASP A 126 -5.42 15.68 -17.38
C ASP A 126 -5.65 14.22 -16.98
N LEU A 127 -4.97 13.29 -17.64
CA LEU A 127 -4.98 11.87 -17.27
C LEU A 127 -4.45 11.66 -15.85
N GLY A 128 -3.37 12.34 -15.46
CA GLY A 128 -2.83 12.30 -14.10
C GLY A 128 -3.86 12.71 -13.04
N ALA A 129 -4.60 13.79 -13.29
CA ALA A 129 -5.66 14.26 -12.38
C ALA A 129 -6.85 13.27 -12.29
N LEU A 130 -7.26 12.69 -13.42
CA LEU A 130 -8.31 11.68 -13.46
C LEU A 130 -7.88 10.39 -12.72
N LEU A 131 -6.65 9.93 -12.94
CA LEU A 131 -6.10 8.76 -12.24
C LEU A 131 -6.01 8.99 -10.73
N ALA A 132 -5.63 10.19 -10.27
CA ALA A 132 -5.62 10.52 -8.85
C ALA A 132 -7.01 10.37 -8.22
N THR A 133 -8.05 10.88 -8.90
CA THR A 133 -9.46 10.76 -8.48
C THR A 133 -9.90 9.29 -8.43
N LEU A 134 -9.59 8.51 -9.46
CA LEU A 134 -9.96 7.09 -9.52
C LEU A 134 -9.24 6.27 -8.44
N LEU A 135 -7.97 6.56 -8.17
CA LEU A 135 -7.19 5.88 -7.14
C LEU A 135 -7.72 6.15 -5.72
N ASP A 136 -8.13 7.39 -5.43
CA ASP A 136 -8.81 7.70 -4.16
C ASP A 136 -10.10 6.87 -4.02
N GLY A 137 -10.98 6.88 -5.04
CA GLY A 137 -12.21 6.09 -5.02
C GLY A 137 -11.98 4.59 -4.84
N LEU A 138 -10.98 4.02 -5.53
CA LEU A 138 -10.59 2.61 -5.34
C LEU A 138 -10.03 2.36 -3.94
N TYR A 139 -9.30 3.33 -3.37
CA TYR A 139 -8.77 3.21 -2.01
C TYR A 139 -9.92 3.11 -1.01
N GLN A 140 -10.93 3.96 -1.12
CA GLN A 140 -12.11 3.91 -0.24
C GLN A 140 -12.80 2.54 -0.24
N GLY A 141 -12.78 1.82 -1.37
CA GLY A 141 -13.32 0.46 -1.45
C GLY A 141 -12.42 -0.63 -0.85
N SER A 142 -11.11 -0.42 -0.78
CA SER A 142 -10.14 -1.45 -0.33
C SER A 142 -9.57 -1.22 1.07
N GLY A 143 -9.50 0.04 1.52
CA GLY A 143 -8.92 0.46 2.79
C GLY A 143 -7.45 0.10 2.99
N SER A 144 -6.70 -0.21 1.92
CA SER A 144 -5.33 -0.71 2.05
C SER A 144 -4.39 -0.13 0.99
N ALA A 145 -3.72 0.96 1.35
CA ALA A 145 -2.70 1.60 0.53
C ALA A 145 -1.55 0.63 0.22
N ASP A 146 -1.12 -0.16 1.20
CA ASP A 146 -0.06 -1.14 1.03
C ASP A 146 -0.38 -2.16 -0.07
N ARG A 147 -1.60 -2.71 -0.06
CA ARG A 147 -2.00 -3.71 -1.06
C ARG A 147 -2.19 -3.10 -2.44
N MET A 148 -2.79 -1.91 -2.50
CA MET A 148 -3.05 -1.19 -3.74
C MET A 148 -1.75 -0.76 -4.43
N CYS A 149 -0.80 -0.21 -3.68
CA CYS A 149 0.40 0.42 -4.20
C CYS A 149 1.67 -0.43 -4.01
N ARG A 150 1.55 -1.75 -3.80
CA ARG A 150 2.69 -2.67 -3.54
C ARG A 150 3.76 -2.77 -4.63
N LEU A 151 3.49 -2.24 -5.83
CA LEU A 151 4.42 -2.15 -6.96
C LEU A 151 4.68 -0.68 -7.38
N CYS A 152 4.29 0.28 -6.54
CA CYS A 152 4.48 1.69 -6.80
C CYS A 152 5.96 2.06 -6.66
N ASP A 153 6.47 2.82 -7.62
CA ASP A 153 7.68 3.61 -7.41
C ASP A 153 7.29 4.89 -6.66
N ARG A 154 7.47 4.89 -5.34
CA ARG A 154 7.12 6.06 -4.53
C ARG A 154 7.90 7.31 -4.94
N THR A 155 9.14 7.16 -5.40
CA THR A 155 9.96 8.32 -5.82
C THR A 155 9.41 8.98 -7.08
N ALA A 156 8.90 8.18 -8.03
CA ALA A 156 8.23 8.70 -9.22
C ALA A 156 6.79 9.18 -8.95
N CYS A 157 6.12 8.64 -7.92
CA CYS A 157 4.74 8.99 -7.58
C CYS A 157 4.62 10.30 -6.79
N THR A 158 5.66 10.68 -6.04
CA THR A 158 5.70 11.91 -5.24
C THR A 158 6.92 12.77 -5.61
N PRO A 159 7.09 13.17 -6.88
CA PRO A 159 8.18 14.03 -7.28
C PRO A 159 8.02 15.39 -6.57
N ASP A 160 9.13 15.98 -6.13
CA ASP A 160 9.16 17.32 -5.52
C ASP A 160 8.16 17.53 -4.36
N GLY A 161 7.81 16.45 -3.65
CA GLY A 161 6.86 16.51 -2.54
C GLY A 161 5.39 16.57 -2.93
N VAL A 162 5.05 16.36 -4.21
CA VAL A 162 3.66 16.17 -4.66
C VAL A 162 3.00 15.08 -3.82
N GLU A 163 1.81 15.36 -3.30
CA GLU A 163 1.13 14.44 -2.41
C GLU A 163 0.63 13.20 -3.16
N CYS A 164 0.94 12.01 -2.64
CA CYS A 164 0.38 10.76 -3.16
C CYS A 164 -1.13 10.69 -2.87
N PRO A 165 -2.01 10.52 -3.86
CA PRO A 165 -3.47 10.53 -3.64
C PRO A 165 -3.91 9.40 -2.69
N VAL A 166 -3.39 8.19 -2.88
CA VAL A 166 -3.68 7.05 -2.00
C VAL A 166 -3.12 7.27 -0.60
N GLY A 167 -1.93 7.84 -0.48
CA GLY A 167 -1.32 8.15 0.82
C GLY A 167 -2.06 9.25 1.57
N ALA A 168 -2.61 10.24 0.87
CA ALA A 168 -3.45 11.28 1.43
C ALA A 168 -4.75 10.69 1.98
N ALA A 169 -5.41 9.86 1.18
CA ALA A 169 -6.63 9.14 1.56
C ALA A 169 -6.40 8.26 2.81
N ASP A 170 -5.30 7.52 2.84
CA ASP A 170 -4.94 6.65 3.96
C ASP A 170 -4.69 7.43 5.26
N ARG A 171 -3.98 8.56 5.17
CA ARG A 171 -3.80 9.46 6.32
C ARG A 171 -5.11 10.10 6.77
N ALA A 172 -6.01 10.44 5.85
CA ALA A 172 -7.30 11.03 6.19
C ALA A 172 -8.17 10.03 6.98
N VAL A 173 -8.25 8.78 6.51
CA VAL A 173 -8.96 7.69 7.23
C VAL A 173 -8.34 7.44 8.60
N ALA A 174 -7.00 7.39 8.70
CA ALA A 174 -6.32 7.19 9.98
C ALA A 174 -6.59 8.33 10.98
N ARG A 175 -6.67 9.58 10.51
CA ARG A 175 -7.03 10.74 11.36
C ARG A 175 -8.47 10.66 11.84
N ALA A 176 -9.42 10.40 10.95
CA ALA A 176 -10.83 10.25 11.32
C ALA A 176 -11.03 9.15 12.37
N ALA A 177 -10.39 7.98 12.19
CA ALA A 177 -10.45 6.90 13.17
C ALA A 177 -9.84 7.27 14.53
N ALA A 178 -8.79 8.10 14.55
CA ALA A 178 -8.18 8.58 15.78
C ALA A 178 -9.09 9.58 16.51
N GLU A 179 -9.76 10.47 15.78
CA GLU A 179 -10.73 11.43 16.32
C GLU A 179 -11.97 10.73 16.89
N ASP A 180 -12.53 9.76 16.16
CA ASP A 180 -13.64 8.93 16.63
C ASP A 180 -13.27 8.15 17.89
N GLY A 181 -12.05 7.58 17.92
CA GLY A 181 -11.52 6.88 19.09
C GLY A 181 -11.31 7.80 20.28
N ALA A 182 -10.87 9.05 20.06
CA ALA A 182 -10.73 10.05 21.12
C ALA A 182 -12.10 10.49 21.66
N ALA A 183 -13.07 10.73 20.79
CA ALA A 183 -14.44 11.07 21.18
C ALA A 183 -15.11 9.94 21.99
N ALA A 184 -14.96 8.69 21.54
CA ALA A 184 -15.50 7.53 22.26
C ALA A 184 -14.87 7.36 23.66
N ARG A 185 -13.57 7.67 23.81
CA ARG A 185 -12.90 7.66 25.12
C ARG A 185 -13.41 8.76 26.03
N ALA A 186 -13.57 9.98 25.52
CA ALA A 186 -14.10 11.11 26.31
C ALA A 186 -15.53 10.81 26.83
N VAL A 187 -16.40 10.26 25.98
CA VAL A 187 -17.77 9.87 26.39
C VAL A 187 -17.74 8.77 27.47
N ALA A 188 -16.81 7.82 27.38
CA ALA A 188 -16.66 6.77 28.39
C ALA A 188 -16.13 7.32 29.73
N GLU A 189 -15.20 8.27 29.70
CA GLU A 189 -14.66 8.95 30.88
C GLU A 189 -15.71 9.82 31.58
N ASP A 190 -16.48 10.61 30.82
CA ASP A 190 -17.59 11.42 31.36
C ASP A 190 -18.69 10.53 31.96
N GLY A 191 -19.03 9.43 31.29
CA GLY A 191 -19.98 8.44 31.80
C GLY A 191 -19.50 7.72 33.06
N ALA A 192 -18.20 7.46 33.20
CA ALA A 192 -17.61 6.90 34.41
C ALA A 192 -17.63 7.91 35.58
N ALA A 193 -17.30 9.18 35.30
CA ALA A 193 -17.36 10.25 36.29
C ALA A 193 -18.79 10.49 36.80
N ALA A 194 -19.79 10.50 35.91
CA ALA A 194 -21.20 10.66 36.28
C ALA A 194 -21.71 9.51 37.16
N ARG A 195 -21.28 8.26 36.90
CA ARG A 195 -21.62 7.09 37.73
C ARG A 195 -20.99 7.16 39.11
N ALA A 196 -19.71 7.55 39.20
CA ALA A 196 -19.03 7.72 40.48
C ALA A 196 -19.69 8.80 41.35
N ALA A 197 -20.09 9.93 40.74
CA ALA A 197 -20.81 11.00 41.46
C ALA A 197 -22.19 10.57 41.98
N ALA A 198 -22.92 9.72 41.22
CA ALA A 198 -24.21 9.18 41.66
C ALA A 198 -24.06 8.17 42.82
N GLU A 199 -22.99 7.38 42.83
CA GLU A 199 -22.69 6.42 43.91
C GLU A 199 -22.27 7.11 45.22
N ASP A 200 -21.52 8.23 45.13
CA ASP A 200 -21.16 9.04 46.30
C ASP A 200 -22.37 9.81 46.86
N GLY A 201 -23.23 10.37 46.00
CA GLY A 201 -24.47 11.04 46.42
C GLY A 201 -25.48 10.11 47.11
N ALA A 202 -25.55 8.85 46.68
CA ALA A 202 -26.41 7.84 47.32
C ALA A 202 -25.92 7.43 48.72
N ARG A 203 -24.61 7.57 49.01
CA ARG A 203 -24.04 7.29 50.34
C ARG A 203 -24.24 8.41 51.35
N THR A 204 -24.40 9.66 50.89
CA THR A 204 -24.58 10.83 51.78
C THR A 204 -26.02 11.01 52.28
N ASP A 205 -27.02 10.40 51.64
CA ASP A 205 -28.45 10.57 51.96
C ASP A 205 -29.01 9.54 52.98
N HIS A 206 -28.17 8.64 53.51
CA HIS A 206 -28.53 7.64 54.52
C HIS A 206 -27.96 7.95 55.92
N GLY A 207 -27.59 9.21 56.17
CA GLY A 207 -27.05 9.72 57.45
C GLY A 207 -28.09 10.43 58.30
#